data_AF-A0AA44W8R1-F1
#
_entry.id   AF-A0AA44W8R1-F1
#
_cell.length_a   1.000
_cell.length_b   1.000
_cell.length_c   1.000
_cell.angle_alpha   90.00
_cell.angle_beta   90.00
_cell.angle_gamma   90.00
#
_symmetry.space_group_name_H-M   'P 1'
#
loop_
_entity.id
_entity.type
_entity.pdbx_description
1 polymer ?
#
loop_
_entity_poly.entity_id
_entity_poly.type
_entity_poly.pdbx_seq_one_letter_code
_entity_poly.pdbx_strand_id
1 'polypeptide(L)'
;MPNYTEDDLEHLEESAEMARPGHQAQALALVAGVLERNAIAYGVMGGMNFYLRGSGRTTGDVDIAVDLGMLMDAIRESMPAVCAKIGDEMDGDSSESRPTTSGASDERDTCC
;
A
#
# COMPACT_ATOMS: atom_id res chain seq x y z
N MET A 1 11.40 14.22 -12.75
CA MET A 1 11.10 12.84 -12.31
C MET A 1 10.55 12.09 -13.51
N PRO A 2 10.77 10.77 -13.61
CA PRO A 2 9.98 9.96 -14.55
C PRO A 2 8.49 10.15 -14.24
N ASN A 3 7.67 10.19 -15.30
CA ASN A 3 6.22 10.27 -15.22
C ASN A 3 5.69 8.88 -15.54
N TYR A 4 4.93 8.28 -14.61
CA TYR A 4 4.36 6.95 -14.76
C TYR A 4 2.84 7.06 -14.76
N THR A 5 2.17 6.40 -15.70
CA THR A 5 0.70 6.33 -15.79
C THR A 5 0.20 4.95 -15.41
N GLU A 6 -1.13 4.78 -15.25
CA GLU A 6 -1.74 3.46 -15.02
C GLU A 6 -1.42 2.48 -16.15
N ASP A 7 -1.33 2.96 -17.39
CA ASP A 7 -0.96 2.15 -18.56
C ASP A 7 0.48 1.60 -18.47
N ASP A 8 1.35 2.25 -17.70
CA ASP A 8 2.73 1.79 -17.49
C ASP A 8 2.81 0.67 -16.45
N LEU A 9 1.75 0.43 -15.66
CA LEU A 9 1.79 -0.46 -14.50
C LEU A 9 2.13 -1.90 -14.88
N GLU A 10 1.46 -2.46 -15.90
CA GLU A 10 1.68 -3.84 -16.34
C GLU A 10 3.12 -4.06 -16.82
N HIS A 11 3.67 -3.10 -17.58
CA HIS A 11 5.05 -3.16 -18.04
C HIS A 11 6.08 -3.00 -16.92
N LEU A 12 5.77 -2.17 -15.91
CA LEU A 12 6.61 -1.99 -14.74
C LEU A 12 6.62 -3.25 -13.87
N GLU A 13 5.47 -3.91 -13.71
CA GLU A 13 5.35 -5.19 -13.01
C GLU A 13 6.13 -6.30 -13.72
N GLU A 14 5.95 -6.48 -15.04
CA GLU A 14 6.71 -7.45 -15.83
C GLU A 14 8.23 -7.18 -15.75
N SER A 15 8.64 -5.91 -15.80
CA SER A 15 10.04 -5.52 -15.64
C SER A 15 10.57 -5.81 -14.24
N ALA A 16 9.73 -5.68 -13.21
CA ALA A 16 10.09 -5.99 -11.83
C ALA A 16 10.24 -7.50 -11.58
N GLU A 17 9.45 -8.35 -12.25
CA GLU A 17 9.62 -9.81 -12.19
C GLU A 17 10.99 -10.26 -12.72
N MET A 18 11.52 -9.53 -13.69
CA MET A 18 12.85 -9.76 -14.27
C MET A 18 13.98 -9.09 -13.47
N ALA A 19 13.64 -8.35 -12.40
CA ALA A 19 14.61 -7.66 -11.57
C ALA A 19 15.52 -8.67 -10.87
N ARG A 20 16.83 -8.46 -11.02
CA ARG A 20 17.80 -9.32 -10.35
C ARG A 20 17.89 -8.91 -8.88
N PRO A 21 18.00 -9.89 -7.96
CA PRO A 21 18.46 -9.71 -6.58
C PRO A 21 19.50 -8.62 -6.30
N GLY A 22 20.46 -8.40 -7.21
CA GLY A 22 21.50 -7.38 -7.06
C GLY A 22 21.00 -5.94 -7.13
N HIS A 23 19.78 -5.69 -7.63
CA HIS A 23 19.20 -4.35 -7.75
C HIS A 23 18.45 -3.89 -6.50
N GLN A 24 18.16 -4.78 -5.54
CA GLN A 24 17.36 -4.47 -4.36
C GLN A 24 17.93 -3.34 -3.50
N ALA A 25 19.27 -3.24 -3.40
CA ALA A 25 19.93 -2.16 -2.65
C ALA A 25 19.75 -0.80 -3.33
N GLN A 26 19.81 -0.77 -4.67
CA GLN A 26 19.60 0.45 -5.45
C GLN A 26 18.13 0.87 -5.42
N ALA A 27 17.20 -0.09 -5.54
CA ALA A 27 15.77 0.17 -5.40
C ALA A 27 15.45 0.77 -4.03
N LEU A 28 15.95 0.17 -2.94
CA LEU A 28 15.77 0.72 -1.60
C LEU A 28 16.34 2.14 -1.48
N ALA A 29 17.55 2.40 -2.00
CA ALA A 29 18.16 3.72 -1.93
C ALA A 29 17.34 4.80 -2.65
N LEU A 30 16.68 4.46 -3.77
CA LEU A 30 15.79 5.37 -4.49
C LEU A 30 14.55 5.70 -3.67
N VAL A 31 13.88 4.69 -3.12
CA VAL A 31 12.64 4.89 -2.34
C VAL A 31 12.95 5.63 -1.02
N ALA A 32 13.97 5.20 -0.28
CA ALA A 32 14.46 5.89 0.91
C ALA A 32 14.78 7.36 0.63
N GLY A 33 15.48 7.65 -0.48
CA GLY A 33 15.81 9.02 -0.86
C GLY A 33 14.58 9.88 -1.20
N VAL A 34 13.47 9.29 -1.68
CA VAL A 34 12.20 10.02 -1.86
C VAL A 34 11.59 10.35 -0.51
N LEU A 35 11.51 9.38 0.39
CA LEU A 35 10.91 9.55 1.72
C LEU A 35 11.68 10.57 2.55
N GLU A 36 13.02 10.49 2.55
CA GLU A 36 13.90 11.41 3.26
C GLU A 36 13.80 12.85 2.74
N ARG A 37 13.73 13.05 1.41
CA ARG A 37 13.56 14.40 0.83
C ARG A 37 12.25 15.07 1.23
N ASN A 38 11.21 14.26 1.49
CA ASN A 38 9.90 14.74 1.94
C ASN A 38 9.75 14.68 3.46
N ALA A 39 10.84 14.39 4.19
CA ALA A 39 10.84 14.21 5.64
C ALA A 39 9.83 13.17 6.17
N ILE A 40 9.42 12.19 5.36
CA ILE A 40 8.45 11.17 5.75
C ILE A 40 9.17 10.09 6.57
N ALA A 41 8.72 9.85 7.80
CA ALA A 41 9.24 8.75 8.62
C ALA A 41 8.85 7.40 8.02
N TYR A 42 9.81 6.47 7.98
CA TYR A 42 9.62 5.16 7.36
C TYR A 42 10.38 4.03 8.05
N GLY A 43 9.92 2.80 7.82
CA GLY A 43 10.57 1.57 8.26
C GLY A 43 10.62 0.55 7.13
N VAL A 44 11.81 -0.02 6.89
CA VAL A 44 12.00 -1.10 5.91
C VAL A 44 11.44 -2.41 6.45
N MET A 45 10.61 -3.08 5.66
CA MET A 45 9.95 -4.33 6.01
C MET A 45 10.38 -5.47 5.05
N GLY A 46 9.69 -6.61 5.19
CA GLY A 46 9.77 -7.71 4.23
C GLY A 46 11.17 -8.31 4.04
N GLY A 47 11.41 -8.84 2.84
CA GLY A 47 12.68 -9.48 2.47
C GLY A 47 13.88 -8.56 2.64
N MET A 48 13.69 -7.27 2.38
CA MET A 48 14.75 -6.26 2.45
C MET A 48 15.25 -6.03 3.88
N ASN A 49 14.38 -6.04 4.89
CA ASN A 49 14.80 -5.93 6.29
C ASN A 49 15.70 -7.11 6.71
N PHE A 50 15.42 -8.33 6.23
CA PHE A 50 16.32 -9.47 6.47
C PHE A 50 17.66 -9.32 5.75
N TYR A 51 17.66 -8.81 4.51
CA TYR A 51 18.90 -8.55 3.78
C TYR A 51 19.80 -7.56 4.51
N LEU A 52 19.24 -6.42 4.97
CA LEU A 52 19.96 -5.38 5.70
C LEU A 52 20.56 -5.89 7.03
N ARG A 53 19.96 -6.91 7.63
CA ARG A 53 20.49 -7.59 8.83
C ARG A 53 21.55 -8.65 8.53
N GLY A 54 22.02 -8.73 7.28
CA GLY A 54 23.12 -9.62 6.88
C GLY A 54 22.72 -11.06 6.59
N SER A 55 21.42 -11.34 6.38
CA SER A 55 20.97 -12.71 6.05
C SER A 55 21.44 -13.22 4.69
N GLY A 56 21.87 -12.33 3.79
CA GLY A 56 22.17 -12.65 2.39
C GLY A 56 20.93 -12.98 1.55
N ARG A 57 19.72 -12.89 2.12
CA ARG A 57 18.46 -13.08 1.41
C ARG A 57 18.29 -12.03 0.32
N THR A 58 17.75 -12.44 -0.81
CA THR A 58 17.44 -11.56 -1.93
C THR A 58 15.93 -11.52 -2.18
N THR A 59 15.43 -10.39 -2.65
CA THR A 59 14.01 -10.13 -2.89
C THR A 59 13.82 -9.32 -4.17
N GLY A 60 12.67 -9.45 -4.81
CA GLY A 60 12.34 -8.73 -6.06
C GLY A 60 11.71 -7.35 -5.82
N ASP A 61 11.33 -7.05 -4.59
CA ASP A 61 10.49 -5.95 -4.15
C ASP A 61 11.08 -5.19 -2.94
N VAL A 62 10.47 -4.06 -2.59
CA VAL A 62 10.84 -3.26 -1.42
C VAL A 62 9.58 -2.92 -0.62
N ASP A 63 9.37 -3.60 0.49
CA ASP A 63 8.28 -3.30 1.43
C ASP A 63 8.68 -2.19 2.40
N ILE A 64 7.87 -1.13 2.49
CA ILE A 64 8.11 0.01 3.40
C ILE A 64 6.83 0.38 4.13
N ALA A 65 6.93 0.55 5.45
CA ALA A 65 5.91 1.22 6.25
C ALA A 65 6.25 2.70 6.35
N VAL A 66 5.25 3.58 6.19
CA VAL A 66 5.42 5.04 6.25
C VAL A 66 4.46 5.65 7.26
N ASP A 67 4.82 6.80 7.82
CA ASP A 67 3.88 7.61 8.61
C ASP A 67 2.82 8.22 7.69
N LEU A 68 1.56 7.83 7.90
CA LEU A 68 0.43 8.25 7.06
C LEU A 68 0.17 9.76 7.14
N GLY A 69 0.31 10.37 8.32
CA GLY A 69 0.09 11.81 8.48
C GLY A 69 1.09 12.62 7.67
N MET A 70 2.38 12.25 7.79
CA MET A 70 3.45 12.91 7.03
C MET A 70 3.33 12.67 5.53
N LEU A 71 2.92 11.47 5.12
CA LEU A 71 2.66 11.17 3.72
C LEU A 71 1.53 12.05 3.16
N MET A 72 0.41 12.15 3.87
CA MET A 72 -0.74 12.95 3.44
C MET A 72 -0.40 14.44 3.38
N ASP A 73 0.38 14.94 4.33
CA ASP A 73 0.88 16.31 4.31
C ASP A 73 1.77 16.56 3.07
N ALA A 74 2.70 15.65 2.77
CA ALA A 74 3.57 15.74 1.59
C ALA A 74 2.79 15.64 0.28
N ILE A 75 1.78 14.77 0.18
CA ILE A 75 0.90 14.65 -0.99
C ILE A 75 0.08 15.93 -1.18
N ARG A 76 -0.45 16.51 -0.10
CA ARG A 76 -1.21 17.77 -0.17
C ARG A 76 -0.38 18.91 -0.72
N GLU A 77 0.91 18.99 -0.34
CA GLU A 77 1.83 20.02 -0.82
C GLU A 77 2.32 19.78 -2.26
N SER A 78 2.64 18.53 -2.61
CA SER A 78 3.27 18.20 -3.89
C SER A 78 2.28 17.84 -5.00
N MET A 79 1.13 17.29 -4.64
CA MET A 79 0.13 16.72 -5.55
C MET A 79 -1.31 17.04 -5.07
N PRO A 80 -1.71 18.31 -5.05
CA PRO A 80 -3.02 18.73 -4.51
C PRO A 80 -4.22 18.08 -5.23
N ALA A 81 -4.10 17.78 -6.53
CA ALA A 81 -5.13 17.08 -7.29
C ALA A 81 -5.31 15.61 -6.89
N VAL A 82 -4.22 14.94 -6.46
CA VAL A 82 -4.26 13.57 -5.94
C VAL A 82 -4.90 13.56 -4.55
N CYS A 83 -4.52 14.51 -3.69
CA CYS A 83 -5.13 14.69 -2.37
C CYS A 83 -6.66 14.86 -2.44
N ALA A 84 -7.16 15.60 -3.43
CA ALA A 84 -8.60 15.79 -3.63
C ALA A 84 -9.33 14.47 -3.95
N LYS A 85 -8.74 13.61 -4.81
CA LYS A 85 -9.31 12.29 -5.13
C LYS A 85 -9.33 11.33 -3.93
N ILE A 86 -8.28 11.36 -3.09
CA ILE A 86 -8.22 10.51 -1.89
C ILE A 86 -9.31 10.92 -0.88
N GLY A 87 -9.58 12.23 -0.75
CA GLY A 87 -10.65 12.74 0.12
C GLY A 87 -12.04 12.23 -0.28
N ASP A 88 -12.34 12.22 -1.59
CA ASP A 88 -13.62 11.71 -2.11
C ASP A 88 -13.83 10.21 -1.82
N GLU A 89 -12.77 9.41 -1.71
CA GLU A 89 -12.85 7.98 -1.40
C GLU A 89 -13.00 7.68 0.10
N MET A 90 -12.48 8.53 1.00
CA MET A 90 -12.63 8.35 2.45
C MET A 90 -14.00 8.80 3.00
N ASP A 91 -14.67 9.72 2.31
CA ASP A 91 -16.05 10.14 2.62
C ASP A 91 -17.12 9.24 1.95
N GLY A 92 -16.67 8.27 1.14
CA GLY A 92 -17.49 7.26 0.47
C GLY A 92 -17.76 6.02 1.33
N ASP A 93 -18.87 6.07 2.06
CA ASP A 93 -19.65 4.93 2.59
C ASP A 93 -19.29 4.35 3.98
N SER A 94 -19.75 5.04 5.02
CA SER A 94 -20.00 4.45 6.36
C SER A 94 -21.38 3.77 6.46
N SER A 95 -21.95 3.25 5.38
CA SER A 95 -23.30 2.67 5.42
C SER A 95 -23.51 1.39 4.60
N GLU A 96 -22.57 0.44 4.64
CA GLU A 96 -22.96 -0.95 4.34
C GLU A 96 -23.81 -1.52 5.49
N SER A 97 -25.12 -1.37 5.35
CA SER A 97 -26.12 -2.05 6.15
C SER A 97 -25.94 -3.57 5.99
N ARG A 98 -25.34 -4.19 7.02
CA ARG A 98 -25.21 -5.64 7.18
C ARG A 98 -26.53 -6.33 6.78
N PRO A 99 -26.53 -7.33 5.87
CA PRO A 99 -27.76 -8.03 5.54
C PRO A 99 -28.20 -8.84 6.76
N THR A 100 -29.26 -8.40 7.43
CA THR A 100 -29.97 -9.18 8.44
C THR A 100 -30.75 -10.27 7.73
N THR A 101 -30.24 -11.50 7.77
CA THR A 101 -31.01 -12.68 7.35
C THR A 101 -32.12 -12.90 8.38
N SER A 102 -33.33 -12.39 8.11
CA SER A 102 -34.54 -12.83 8.81
C SER A 102 -34.91 -14.22 8.30
N GLY A 103 -34.19 -15.23 8.79
CA GLY A 103 -34.57 -16.64 8.66
C GLY A 103 -35.68 -16.94 9.65
N ALA A 104 -36.92 -16.85 9.18
CA ALA A 104 -38.06 -17.43 9.87
C ALA A 104 -37.92 -18.96 9.87
N SER A 105 -37.95 -19.57 11.04
CA SER A 105 -38.38 -20.95 11.26
C SER A 105 -38.67 -21.10 12.75
N ASP A 106 -39.93 -20.87 13.10
CA ASP A 106 -40.50 -21.10 14.42
C ASP A 106 -40.15 -22.50 14.95
N GLU A 107 -39.59 -22.51 16.16
CA GLU A 107 -39.43 -23.70 16.97
C GLU A 107 -40.82 -24.24 17.36
N ARG A 108 -40.95 -25.55 17.24
CA ARG A 108 -42.18 -26.30 17.50
C ARG A 108 -42.60 -26.13 18.95
N ASP A 109 -43.80 -25.63 19.15
CA ASP A 109 -44.58 -25.90 20.36
C ASP A 109 -46.05 -26.06 19.98
N THR A 110 -46.55 -27.29 20.01
CA THR A 110 -47.97 -27.58 20.27
C THR A 110 -48.13 -29.04 20.66
N CYS A 111 -48.33 -29.24 21.96
CA CYS A 111 -48.94 -30.40 22.57
C CYS A 111 -50.47 -30.30 22.40
N CYS A 112 -51.09 -31.33 21.83
CA CYS A 112 -52.47 -31.84 22.04
C CYS A 112 -52.70 -33.04 21.12
#